data_AF-A0A2D7ZPF5-F1
#
_entry.id   AF-A0A2D7ZPF5-F1
#
_cell.length_a   1.000
_cell.length_b   1.000
_cell.length_c   1.000
_cell.angle_alpha   90.00
_cell.angle_beta   90.00
_cell.angle_gamma   90.00
#
_symmetry.space_group_name_H-M   'P 1'
#
loop_
_entity.id
_entity.type
_entity.pdbx_description
1 polymer ?
#
loop_
_entity_poly.entity_id
_entity_poly.type
_entity_poly.pdbx_seq_one_letter_code
_entity_poly.pdbx_strand_id
1 'polypeptide(L)'
;MTAVAAGALAASALSLYVAGRRDGGQIREAEIAALTRERDVARREAEGERASASRVAAALARGAQGQAVVSAFIPQALNTEDGHETLAAERAARLHDADRRLCQAAPDLIGCATAGPGG
;
A
#
# COMPACT_ATOMS: atom_id res chain seq x y z
N MET A 1 -60.30 -43.84 15.57
CA MET A 1 -59.40 -42.85 16.22
C MET A 1 -57.91 -43.09 15.95
N THR A 2 -57.44 -44.33 15.85
CA THR A 2 -56.02 -44.67 15.61
C THR A 2 -55.46 -44.21 14.27
N ALA A 3 -56.24 -44.28 13.18
CA ALA A 3 -55.79 -43.85 11.84
C ALA A 3 -55.51 -42.34 11.75
N VAL A 4 -56.28 -41.51 12.46
CA VAL A 4 -56.10 -40.05 12.49
C VAL A 4 -54.83 -39.67 13.25
N ALA A 5 -54.54 -40.36 14.35
CA ALA A 5 -53.31 -40.15 15.13
C ALA A 5 -52.05 -40.56 14.34
N ALA A 6 -52.11 -41.67 13.60
CA ALA A 6 -51.01 -42.12 12.75
C ALA A 6 -50.72 -41.13 11.60
N GLY A 7 -51.76 -40.58 10.97
CA GLY A 7 -51.62 -39.55 9.94
C GLY A 7 -50.98 -38.25 10.46
N ALA A 8 -51.37 -37.81 11.67
CA ALA A 8 -50.81 -36.62 12.30
C ALA A 8 -49.31 -36.76 12.61
N LEU A 9 -48.88 -37.93 13.09
CA LEU A 9 -47.47 -38.23 13.37
C LEU A 9 -46.62 -38.30 12.09
N ALA A 10 -47.17 -38.87 11.01
CA ALA A 10 -46.48 -38.91 9.73
C ALA A 10 -46.28 -37.49 9.15
N ALA A 11 -47.29 -36.64 9.24
CA ALA A 11 -47.22 -35.25 8.76
C ALA A 11 -46.22 -34.41 9.56
N SER A 12 -46.16 -34.56 10.88
CA SER A 12 -45.19 -33.85 11.72
C SER A 12 -43.75 -34.32 11.46
N ALA A 13 -43.54 -35.64 11.33
CA ALA A 13 -42.24 -36.21 10.99
C ALA A 13 -41.72 -35.72 9.63
N LEU A 14 -42.59 -35.67 8.61
CA LEU A 14 -42.24 -35.14 7.29
C LEU A 14 -41.89 -33.65 7.35
N SER A 15 -42.66 -32.87 8.13
CA SER A 15 -42.44 -31.42 8.28
C SER A 15 -41.10 -31.13 8.96
N LEU A 16 -40.75 -31.86 10.02
CA LEU A 16 -39.46 -31.78 10.72
C LEU A 16 -38.29 -32.17 9.80
N TYR A 17 -38.46 -33.23 9.02
CA TYR A 17 -37.43 -33.68 8.07
C TYR A 17 -37.16 -32.65 6.97
N VAL A 18 -38.21 -32.04 6.41
CA VAL A 18 -38.07 -30.98 5.40
C VAL A 18 -37.48 -29.71 6.00
N ALA A 19 -37.88 -29.33 7.21
CA ALA A 19 -37.30 -28.18 7.92
C ALA A 19 -35.81 -28.38 8.18
N GLY A 20 -35.40 -29.52 8.75
CA GLY A 20 -33.99 -29.82 9.01
C GLY A 20 -33.12 -29.85 7.76
N ARG A 21 -33.65 -30.31 6.61
CA ARG A 21 -32.94 -30.23 5.33
C ARG A 21 -32.75 -28.80 4.81
N ARG A 22 -33.75 -27.92 5.01
CA ARG A 22 -33.63 -26.51 4.63
C ARG A 22 -32.62 -25.79 5.52
N ASP A 23 -32.70 -26.00 6.83
CA ASP A 23 -31.81 -25.34 7.79
C ASP A 23 -30.35 -25.77 7.59
N GLY A 24 -30.11 -27.07 7.37
CA GLY A 24 -28.78 -27.57 7.02
C GLY A 24 -28.23 -27.02 5.70
N GLY A 25 -29.11 -26.71 4.73
CA GLY A 25 -28.73 -26.02 3.49
C GLY A 25 -28.31 -24.57 3.73
N GLN A 26 -29.09 -23.83 4.51
CA GLN A 26 -28.80 -22.43 4.86
C GLN A 26 -27.49 -22.28 5.66
N ILE A 27 -27.23 -23.19 6.61
CA ILE A 27 -25.98 -23.18 7.38
C ILE A 27 -24.77 -23.37 6.47
N ARG A 28 -24.82 -24.34 5.54
CA ARG A 28 -23.74 -24.59 4.58
C ARG A 28 -23.53 -23.42 3.62
N GLU A 29 -24.61 -22.81 3.14
CA GLU A 29 -24.52 -21.63 2.28
C GLU A 29 -23.88 -20.44 3.01
N ALA A 30 -24.26 -20.21 4.27
CA ALA A 30 -23.66 -19.18 5.11
C ALA A 30 -22.17 -19.44 5.38
N GLU A 31 -21.79 -20.69 5.63
CA GLU A 31 -20.40 -21.11 5.83
C GLU A 31 -19.56 -20.91 4.56
N ILE A 32 -20.07 -21.33 3.40
CA ILE A 32 -19.41 -21.11 2.10
C ILE A 32 -19.28 -19.61 1.81
N ALA A 33 -20.31 -18.81 2.10
CA ALA A 33 -20.28 -17.36 1.93
C ALA A 33 -19.25 -16.70 2.86
N ALA A 34 -19.13 -17.17 4.11
CA ALA A 34 -18.11 -16.70 5.05
C ALA A 34 -16.70 -17.01 4.55
N LEU A 35 -16.41 -18.27 4.18
CA LEU A 35 -15.12 -18.68 3.64
C LEU A 35 -14.76 -17.94 2.34
N THR A 36 -15.75 -17.68 1.49
CA THR A 36 -15.54 -16.90 0.25
C THR A 36 -15.16 -15.46 0.57
N ARG A 37 -15.84 -14.82 1.54
CA ARG A 37 -15.50 -13.48 2.00
C ARG A 37 -14.10 -13.41 2.57
N GLU A 38 -13.73 -14.36 3.44
CA GLU A 38 -12.38 -14.42 4.01
C GLU A 38 -11.30 -14.57 2.94
N ARG A 39 -11.51 -15.48 1.98
CA ARG A 39 -10.60 -15.65 0.84
C ARG A 39 -10.46 -14.37 0.01
N ASP A 40 -11.57 -13.68 -0.25
CA ASP A 40 -11.55 -12.46 -1.05
C ASP A 40 -10.87 -11.30 -0.32
N VAL A 41 -11.01 -11.21 1.00
CA VAL A 41 -10.27 -10.27 1.86
C VAL A 41 -8.77 -10.58 1.80
N ALA A 42 -8.37 -11.82 2.08
CA ALA A 42 -6.96 -12.24 2.04
C ALA A 42 -6.34 -12.01 0.64
N ARG A 43 -7.10 -12.21 -0.43
CA ARG A 43 -6.64 -11.91 -1.80
C ARG A 43 -6.38 -10.41 -1.97
N ARG A 44 -7.31 -9.55 -1.54
CA ARG A 44 -7.16 -8.09 -1.65
C ARG A 44 -5.99 -7.57 -0.81
N GLU A 45 -5.79 -8.12 0.38
CA GLU A 45 -4.63 -7.80 1.22
C GLU A 45 -3.32 -8.17 0.52
N ALA A 46 -3.20 -9.40 0.01
CA ALA A 46 -2.02 -9.83 -0.72
C ALA A 46 -1.76 -9.01 -2.01
N GLU A 47 -2.82 -8.62 -2.73
CA GLU A 47 -2.72 -7.71 -3.88
C GLU A 47 -2.23 -6.30 -3.45
N GLY A 48 -2.75 -5.79 -2.33
CA GLY A 48 -2.34 -4.50 -1.76
C GLY A 48 -0.88 -4.49 -1.29
N GLU A 49 -0.43 -5.57 -0.67
CA GLU A 49 0.97 -5.75 -0.27
C GLU A 49 1.89 -5.78 -1.48
N ARG A 50 1.56 -6.56 -2.52
CA ARG A 50 2.36 -6.59 -3.76
C ARG A 50 2.41 -5.24 -4.46
N ALA A 51 1.29 -4.52 -4.52
CA ALA A 51 1.24 -3.19 -5.10
C ALA A 51 2.08 -2.17 -4.29
N SER A 52 2.14 -2.33 -2.97
CA SER A 52 2.96 -1.48 -2.11
C SER A 52 4.45 -1.80 -2.27
N ALA A 53 4.81 -3.09 -2.30
CA ALA A 53 6.17 -3.54 -2.56
C ALA A 53 6.68 -3.07 -3.93
N SER A 54 5.84 -3.14 -4.98
CA SER A 54 6.22 -2.68 -6.32
C SER A 54 6.46 -1.17 -6.38
N ARG A 55 5.65 -0.36 -5.67
CA ARG A 55 5.87 1.09 -5.55
C ARG A 55 7.20 1.42 -4.88
N VAL A 56 7.53 0.73 -3.78
CA VAL A 56 8.80 0.92 -3.07
C VAL A 56 9.97 0.49 -3.96
N ALA A 57 9.89 -0.68 -4.59
CA ALA A 57 10.92 -1.16 -5.50
C ALA A 57 11.16 -0.18 -6.67
N ALA A 58 10.09 0.37 -7.26
CA ALA A 58 10.20 1.37 -8.33
C ALA A 58 10.81 2.70 -7.85
N ALA A 59 10.54 3.12 -6.62
CA ALA A 59 11.18 4.31 -6.02
C ALA A 59 12.68 4.08 -5.80
N LEU A 60 13.06 2.92 -5.24
CA LEU A 60 14.45 2.55 -5.03
C LEU A 60 15.23 2.41 -6.35
N ALA A 61 14.61 1.78 -7.37
CA ALA A 61 15.22 1.66 -8.70
C ALA A 61 15.50 3.03 -9.33
N ARG A 62 14.57 3.99 -9.22
CA ARG A 62 14.78 5.37 -9.68
C ARG A 62 15.91 6.06 -8.92
N GLY A 63 15.98 5.87 -7.60
CA GLY A 63 17.08 6.39 -6.77
C GLY A 63 18.45 5.85 -7.20
N ALA A 64 18.55 4.53 -7.38
CA ALA A 64 19.78 3.87 -7.83
C ALA A 64 20.21 4.32 -9.24
N GLN A 65 19.26 4.46 -10.18
CA GLN A 65 19.53 5.01 -11.51
C GLN A 65 20.02 6.45 -11.44
N GLY A 66 19.38 7.30 -10.64
CA GLY A 66 19.81 8.68 -10.42
C GLY A 66 21.22 8.75 -9.86
N GLN A 67 21.55 7.93 -8.85
CA GLN A 67 22.88 7.87 -8.27
C GLN A 67 23.94 7.41 -9.29
N ALA A 68 23.63 6.43 -10.14
CA ALA A 68 24.53 5.97 -11.19
C ALA A 68 24.78 7.03 -12.27
N VAL A 69 23.75 7.77 -12.68
CA VAL A 69 23.91 8.89 -13.62
C VAL A 69 24.75 10.00 -13.00
N VAL A 70 24.45 10.39 -11.75
CA VAL A 70 25.18 11.43 -11.04
C VAL A 70 26.65 11.05 -10.84
N SER A 71 26.94 9.81 -10.41
CA SER A 71 28.32 9.36 -10.20
C SER A 71 29.14 9.30 -11.48
N ALA A 72 28.52 9.00 -12.63
CA ALA A 72 29.18 9.05 -13.93
C ALA A 72 29.41 10.50 -14.41
N PHE A 73 28.51 11.42 -14.07
CA PHE A 73 28.54 12.80 -14.56
C PHE A 73 29.43 13.73 -13.72
N ILE A 74 29.52 13.53 -12.40
CA ILE A 74 30.33 14.39 -11.50
C ILE A 74 31.78 14.54 -11.97
N PRO A 75 32.53 13.45 -12.29
CA PRO A 75 33.90 13.58 -12.76
C PRO A 75 34.03 14.34 -14.08
N GLN A 76 33.02 14.24 -14.96
CA GLN A 76 33.01 15.01 -16.21
C GLN A 76 32.75 16.50 -15.92
N ALA A 77 31.75 16.82 -15.11
CA ALA A 77 31.40 18.20 -14.78
C ALA A 77 32.55 18.93 -14.04
N LEU A 78 33.24 18.27 -13.12
CA LEU A 78 34.36 18.87 -12.37
C LEU A 78 35.61 19.14 -13.20
N ASN A 79 35.74 18.51 -14.38
CA ASN A 79 36.88 18.70 -15.28
C ASN A 79 36.54 19.54 -16.52
N THR A 80 35.33 20.11 -16.57
CA THR A 80 34.95 21.06 -17.64
C THR A 80 35.40 22.47 -17.27
N GLU A 81 35.79 23.25 -18.28
CA GLU A 81 36.23 24.65 -18.13
C GLU A 81 35.18 25.51 -17.40
N ASP A 82 33.90 25.24 -17.67
CA ASP A 82 32.75 25.90 -17.04
C ASP A 82 32.48 25.45 -15.59
N GLY A 83 33.09 24.34 -15.14
CA GLY A 83 32.90 23.80 -13.78
C GLY A 83 33.44 24.71 -12.67
N HIS A 84 34.28 25.68 -13.03
CA HIS A 84 34.84 26.69 -12.14
C HIS A 84 34.13 28.04 -12.24
N GLU A 85 33.18 28.19 -13.17
CA GLU A 85 32.45 29.44 -13.33
C GLU A 85 31.38 29.57 -12.24
N THR A 86 31.32 30.74 -11.61
CA THR A 86 30.32 30.98 -10.57
C THR A 86 28.92 30.99 -11.19
N LEU A 87 27.97 30.33 -10.52
CA LEU A 87 26.55 30.37 -10.92
C LEU A 87 26.06 31.82 -11.04
N ALA A 88 25.34 32.12 -12.13
CA ALA A 88 24.65 33.40 -12.28
C ALA A 88 23.78 33.70 -11.05
N ALA A 89 23.84 34.94 -10.55
CA ALA A 89 23.26 35.34 -9.27
C ALA A 89 21.77 34.96 -9.12
N GLU A 90 20.99 35.13 -10.19
CA GLU A 90 19.56 34.76 -10.19
C GLU A 90 19.34 33.25 -10.02
N ARG A 91 20.19 32.43 -10.65
CA ARG A 91 20.11 30.98 -10.54
C ARG A 91 20.53 30.52 -9.15
N ALA A 92 21.59 31.12 -8.60
CA ALA A 92 22.02 30.86 -7.22
C ALA A 92 20.92 31.22 -6.21
N ALA A 93 20.25 32.37 -6.38
CA ALA A 93 19.14 32.79 -5.53
C ALA A 93 17.95 31.83 -5.58
N ARG A 94 17.57 31.36 -6.78
CA ARG A 94 16.51 30.33 -6.92
C ARG A 94 16.89 29.01 -6.25
N LEU A 95 18.15 28.60 -6.36
CA LEU A 95 18.64 27.38 -5.73
C LEU A 95 18.61 27.50 -4.19
N HIS A 96 19.09 28.62 -3.64
CA HIS A 96 19.00 28.89 -2.20
C HIS A 96 17.55 28.94 -1.70
N ASP A 97 16.62 29.53 -2.46
CA ASP A 97 15.21 29.54 -2.07
C ASP A 97 14.62 28.13 -2.02
N ALA A 98 14.96 27.28 -3.00
CA ALA A 98 14.55 25.89 -3.02
C ALA A 98 15.13 25.11 -1.82
N ASP A 99 16.41 25.28 -1.52
CA ASP A 99 17.06 24.65 -0.36
C ASP A 99 16.39 25.06 0.96
N ARG A 100 16.07 26.36 1.13
CA ARG A 100 15.34 26.81 2.32
C ARG A 100 13.98 26.13 2.46
N ARG A 101 13.20 26.03 1.39
CA ARG A 101 11.89 25.35 1.41
C ARG A 101 12.03 23.87 1.75
N LEU A 102 13.07 23.22 1.22
CA LEU A 102 13.37 21.81 1.50
C LEU A 102 13.68 21.61 2.99
N CYS A 103 14.55 22.44 3.57
CA CYS A 103 14.90 22.35 4.99
C CYS A 103 13.74 22.71 5.93
N GLN A 104 12.81 23.57 5.51
CA GLN A 104 11.58 23.83 6.26
C GLN A 104 10.64 22.62 6.26
N ALA A 105 10.55 21.91 5.14
CA ALA A 105 9.68 20.73 5.01
C ALA A 105 10.26 19.48 5.68
N ALA A 106 11.59 19.37 5.73
CA ALA A 106 12.29 18.21 6.27
C ALA A 106 13.54 18.66 7.06
N PRO A 107 13.37 19.13 8.31
CA PRO A 107 14.45 19.70 9.12
C PRO A 107 15.50 18.67 9.53
N ASP A 108 15.16 17.38 9.54
CA ASP A 108 16.07 16.30 9.93
C ASP A 108 17.02 15.86 8.79
N LEU A 109 16.93 16.49 7.60
CA LEU A 109 17.83 16.20 6.49
C LEU A 109 19.26 16.66 6.80
N ILE A 110 20.23 15.82 6.47
CA ILE A 110 21.66 16.13 6.61
C ILE A 110 21.98 17.37 5.77
N GLY A 111 22.57 18.40 6.39
CA GLY A 111 22.91 19.67 5.75
C GLY A 111 21.88 20.78 5.93
N CYS A 112 20.65 20.43 6.33
CA CYS A 112 19.69 21.39 6.85
C CYS A 112 20.04 21.64 8.32
N ALA A 113 20.98 22.55 8.58
CA ALA A 113 21.33 22.90 9.95
C ALA A 113 20.05 23.21 10.73
N THR A 114 19.88 22.57 11.89
CA THR A 114 19.00 23.09 12.93
C THR A 114 19.47 24.51 13.18
N ALA A 115 18.76 25.50 12.62
CA ALA A 115 19.09 26.91 12.74
C ALA A 115 18.88 27.35 14.20
N GLY A 116 19.75 26.92 15.09
CA GLY A 116 20.03 27.57 16.35
C GLY A 116 21.02 28.71 16.09
N PRO A 117 20.82 29.90 16.66
CA PRO A 117 21.70 31.02 16.41
C PRO A 117 23.04 30.79 17.13
N GLY A 118 24.11 30.59 16.36
CA GLY A 118 25.46 30.61 16.94
C GLY A 118 26.57 30.12 16.01
N GLY A 119 27.38 31.08 15.54
CA GLY A 119 28.83 30.93 15.35
C GLY A 119 29.31 30.31 14.06
#